data_AF-A0A3A9EH22-F1
#
_entry.id   AF-A0A3A9EH22-F1
#
_cell.length_a   1.000
_cell.length_b   1.000
_cell.length_c   1.000
_cell.angle_alpha   90.00
_cell.angle_beta   90.00
_cell.angle_gamma   90.00
#
_symmetry.space_group_name_H-M   'P 1'
#
loop_
_entity.id
_entity.type
_entity.pdbx_description
1 polymer ?
#
loop_
_entity_poly.entity_id
_entity_poly.type
_entity_poly.pdbx_seq_one_letter_code
_entity_poly.pdbx_strand_id
1 'polypeptide(L)'
;MKYIDINKRFTEIVSEYIATGYTMNTATMTGSQGEIASIDLTNGNEILRVLVRRFDDCESLCSLTGVEIAVGRVPEEDRVTPHDDSGWHTIWNNHLEVLRQERFYQVGESRRSGKFYGNLEEAEAAGALRLSRYRAKHSDENKPLPAQAIEVAKRVIRERLGVKRICKDDVKISRGERGGYTVSYRNSACRIH
;
A
#
# COMPACT_ATOMS: atom_id res chain seq x y z
N MET A 1 -3.83 7.05 12.83
CA MET A 1 -2.91 6.27 13.70
C MET A 1 -1.50 6.25 13.10
N LYS A 2 -0.44 6.27 13.91
CA LYS A 2 0.96 6.05 13.48
C LYS A 2 1.46 4.70 13.97
N TYR A 3 2.60 4.25 13.46
CA TYR A 3 3.18 2.95 13.85
C TYR A 3 3.48 2.85 15.36
N ILE A 4 3.77 3.97 16.03
CA ILE A 4 3.94 4.00 17.49
C ILE A 4 2.67 3.56 18.24
N ASP A 5 1.49 3.89 17.71
CA ASP A 5 0.22 3.50 18.33
C ASP A 5 -0.03 2.00 18.13
N ILE A 6 0.40 1.42 17.00
CA ILE A 6 0.39 -0.03 16.75
C ILE A 6 1.34 -0.73 17.75
N ASN A 7 2.54 -0.18 17.99
CA ASN A 7 3.46 -0.71 18.99
C ASN A 7 2.89 -0.66 20.41
N LYS A 8 2.16 0.42 20.76
CA LYS A 8 1.45 0.52 22.04
C LYS A 8 0.38 -0.56 22.14
N ARG A 9 -0.44 -0.73 21.09
CA ARG A 9 -1.49 -1.75 21.04
C ARG A 9 -0.94 -3.17 21.14
N PHE A 10 0.16 -3.45 20.45
CA PHE A 10 0.87 -4.73 20.55
C PHE A 10 1.35 -5.00 21.98
N THR A 11 1.97 -3.99 22.60
CA THR A 11 2.42 -4.07 24.00
C THR A 11 1.25 -4.29 24.96
N GLU A 12 0.12 -3.61 24.76
CA GLU A 12 -1.10 -3.77 25.56
C GLU A 12 -1.62 -5.21 25.47
N ILE A 13 -1.74 -5.77 24.26
CA ILE A 13 -2.20 -7.15 24.05
C ILE A 13 -1.29 -8.14 24.77
N VAL A 14 0.02 -7.99 24.63
CA VAL A 14 0.99 -8.85 25.34
C VAL A 14 0.84 -8.71 26.86
N SER A 15 0.66 -7.49 27.35
CA SER A 15 0.46 -7.20 28.78
C SER A 15 -0.84 -7.79 29.32
N GLU A 16 -1.93 -7.78 28.54
CA GLU A 16 -3.22 -8.40 28.88
C GLU A 16 -3.01 -9.89 29.18
N TYR A 17 -2.33 -10.63 28.30
CA TYR A 17 -2.07 -12.06 28.53
C TYR A 17 -1.12 -12.29 29.69
N ILE A 18 -0.06 -11.48 29.84
CA ILE A 18 0.85 -11.60 31.00
C ILE A 18 0.08 -11.40 32.31
N ALA A 19 -0.84 -10.44 32.37
CA ALA A 19 -1.67 -10.20 33.56
C ALA A 19 -2.60 -11.39 33.89
N THR A 20 -2.93 -12.23 32.91
CA THR A 20 -3.73 -13.47 33.10
C THR A 20 -2.91 -14.69 33.50
N GLY A 21 -1.59 -14.54 33.71
CA GLY A 21 -0.71 -15.63 34.16
C GLY A 21 0.16 -16.24 33.07
N TYR A 22 0.20 -15.64 31.87
CA TYR A 22 1.17 -16.03 30.84
C TYR A 22 2.55 -15.42 31.12
N THR A 23 3.59 -16.11 30.66
CA THR A 23 4.98 -15.64 30.66
C THR A 23 5.58 -15.75 29.26
N MET A 24 6.68 -15.05 28.99
CA MET A 24 7.35 -15.16 27.69
C MET A 24 7.98 -16.54 27.50
N ASN A 25 7.65 -17.20 26.39
CA ASN A 25 8.25 -18.47 25.98
C ASN A 25 9.41 -18.21 25.00
N THR A 26 10.58 -17.91 25.54
CA THR A 26 11.74 -17.48 24.73
C THR A 26 12.28 -18.56 23.80
N ALA A 27 12.05 -19.85 24.11
CA ALA A 27 12.56 -20.98 23.34
C ALA A 27 12.03 -21.05 21.90
N THR A 28 10.80 -20.57 21.67
CA THR A 28 10.12 -20.66 20.36
C THR A 28 10.16 -19.38 19.55
N MET A 29 10.75 -18.31 20.11
CA MET A 29 10.90 -17.01 19.47
C MET A 29 12.12 -16.93 18.53
N THR A 30 12.67 -18.07 18.13
CA THR A 30 13.82 -18.15 17.24
C THR A 30 13.39 -18.17 15.77
N GLY A 31 14.15 -17.48 14.92
CA GLY A 31 13.85 -17.38 13.49
C GLY A 31 12.69 -16.42 13.18
N SER A 32 12.52 -16.14 11.89
CA SER A 32 11.43 -15.30 11.39
C SER A 32 10.83 -15.91 10.13
N GLN A 33 9.52 -15.75 9.95
CA GLN A 33 8.78 -16.15 8.76
C GLN A 33 8.33 -14.93 7.93
N GLY A 34 8.96 -13.77 8.16
CA GLY A 34 8.65 -12.53 7.45
C GLY A 34 7.62 -11.64 8.16
N GLU A 35 7.18 -12.01 9.36
CA GLU A 35 6.51 -11.09 10.28
C GLU A 35 7.43 -9.92 10.68
N ILE A 36 6.84 -8.82 11.13
CA ILE A 36 7.58 -7.67 11.65
C ILE A 36 8.10 -7.96 13.06
N ALA A 37 7.28 -8.61 13.87
CA ALA A 37 7.62 -9.02 15.23
C ALA A 37 6.70 -10.16 15.67
N SER A 38 7.19 -11.00 16.57
CA SER A 38 6.41 -11.99 17.29
C SER A 38 6.88 -12.08 18.74
N ILE A 39 5.94 -12.36 19.64
CA ILE A 39 6.20 -12.73 21.03
C ILE A 39 5.39 -13.98 21.30
N ASP A 40 6.06 -15.01 21.80
CA ASP A 40 5.42 -16.24 22.22
C ASP A 40 5.22 -16.20 23.73
N LEU A 41 4.02 -16.56 24.16
CA LEU A 41 3.58 -16.56 25.54
C LEU A 41 3.11 -17.96 25.93
N THR A 42 3.35 -18.37 27.17
CA THR A 42 2.85 -19.64 27.69
C THR A 42 2.39 -19.52 29.14
N ASN A 43 1.38 -20.32 29.50
CA ASN A 43 0.93 -20.57 30.87
C ASN A 43 1.39 -21.95 31.39
N GLY A 44 2.30 -22.62 30.66
CA GLY A 44 2.78 -23.98 30.95
C GLY A 44 1.99 -25.09 30.26
N ASN A 45 0.79 -24.83 29.75
CA ASN A 45 -0.05 -25.82 29.07
C ASN A 45 -0.14 -25.58 27.56
N GLU A 46 -0.20 -24.32 27.14
CA GLU A 46 -0.33 -23.93 25.73
C GLU A 46 0.67 -22.82 25.38
N ILE A 47 0.88 -22.60 24.08
CA ILE A 47 1.65 -21.47 23.58
C ILE A 47 0.72 -20.60 22.74
N LEU A 48 0.73 -19.30 23.01
CA LEU A 48 0.11 -18.26 22.20
C LEU A 48 1.20 -17.44 21.52
N ARG A 49 1.09 -17.25 20.21
CA ARG A 49 1.94 -16.32 19.47
C ARG A 49 1.17 -15.03 19.21
N VAL A 50 1.67 -13.93 19.76
CA VAL A 50 1.23 -12.57 19.42
C VAL A 50 2.19 -12.03 18.36
N LEU A 51 1.72 -11.79 17.15
CA LEU A 51 2.57 -11.36 16.04
C LEU A 51 2.03 -10.14 15.31
N VAL A 52 2.95 -9.35 14.77
CA VAL A 52 2.68 -8.21 13.89
C VAL A 52 3.16 -8.55 12.50
N ARG A 53 2.30 -8.50 11.49
CA ARG A 53 2.70 -8.73 10.09
C ARG A 53 2.07 -7.73 9.13
N ARG A 54 2.61 -7.65 7.92
CA ARG A 54 2.00 -6.89 6.82
C ARG A 54 0.96 -7.76 6.13
N PHE A 55 -0.09 -7.13 5.64
CA PHE A 55 -1.04 -7.76 4.73
C PHE A 55 -1.17 -6.88 3.48
N ASP A 56 -1.42 -7.54 2.35
CA ASP A 56 -1.63 -6.92 1.05
C ASP A 56 -2.83 -7.62 0.38
N ASP A 57 -4.01 -7.03 0.55
CA ASP A 57 -5.26 -7.50 -0.03
C ASP A 57 -5.39 -6.93 -1.45
N CYS A 58 -4.78 -7.64 -2.41
CA CYS A 58 -4.71 -7.24 -3.81
C CYS A 58 -5.90 -7.78 -4.63
N GLU A 59 -7.12 -7.39 -4.25
CA GLU A 59 -8.34 -7.85 -4.94
C GLU A 59 -8.82 -6.88 -6.03
N SER A 60 -8.28 -5.66 -6.09
CA SER A 60 -8.68 -4.66 -7.09
C SER A 60 -7.60 -3.58 -7.32
N LEU A 61 -7.87 -2.65 -8.23
CA LEU A 61 -7.06 -1.44 -8.44
C LEU A 61 -6.97 -0.53 -7.18
N CYS A 62 -7.80 -0.78 -6.18
CA CYS A 62 -7.76 -0.15 -4.86
C CYS A 62 -7.19 -1.11 -3.80
N SER A 63 -6.14 -1.89 -4.14
CA SER A 63 -5.50 -2.84 -3.22
C SER A 63 -5.32 -2.23 -1.83
N LEU A 64 -5.82 -2.91 -0.82
CA LEU A 64 -5.73 -2.49 0.57
C LEU A 64 -4.51 -3.14 1.19
N THR A 65 -3.64 -2.32 1.76
CA THR A 65 -2.42 -2.80 2.40
C THR A 65 -2.37 -2.27 3.81
N GLY A 66 -1.64 -2.95 4.69
CA GLY A 66 -1.59 -2.53 6.06
C GLY A 66 -0.73 -3.41 6.95
N VAL A 67 -0.97 -3.25 8.24
CA VAL A 67 -0.32 -4.03 9.30
C VAL A 67 -1.42 -4.63 10.15
N GLU A 68 -1.24 -5.86 10.58
CA GLU A 68 -2.17 -6.52 11.50
C GLU A 68 -1.44 -7.09 12.70
N ILE A 69 -2.13 -7.07 13.84
CA ILE A 69 -1.75 -7.80 15.03
C ILE A 69 -2.66 -9.02 15.11
N ALA A 70 -2.07 -10.22 15.21
CA ALA A 70 -2.81 -11.45 15.42
C ALA A 70 -2.33 -12.14 16.70
N VAL A 71 -3.27 -12.70 17.45
CA VAL A 71 -3.00 -13.64 18.54
C VAL A 71 -3.46 -15.00 18.06
N GLY A 72 -2.53 -15.94 18.00
CA GLY A 72 -2.80 -17.29 17.56
C GLY A 72 -2.41 -18.31 18.61
N ARG A 73 -3.25 -19.31 18.85
CA ARG A 73 -2.87 -20.49 19.61
C ARG A 73 -2.08 -21.44 18.71
N VAL A 74 -0.99 -21.98 19.25
CA VAL A 74 -0.22 -23.01 18.56
C VAL A 74 -0.99 -24.33 18.62
N PRO A 75 -1.28 -24.96 17.47
CA PRO A 75 -1.97 -26.23 17.42
C PRO A 75 -1.14 -27.35 18.05
N GLU A 76 -1.79 -28.33 18.68
CA GLU A 76 -1.11 -29.50 19.26
C GLU A 76 -0.38 -30.33 18.20
N GLU A 77 -0.84 -30.29 16.94
CA GLU A 77 -0.24 -30.96 15.79
C GLU A 77 1.18 -30.50 15.49
N ASP A 78 1.55 -29.26 15.84
CA ASP A 78 2.91 -28.74 15.68
C ASP A 78 3.88 -29.33 16.72
N ARG A 79 3.36 -30.06 17.73
CA ARG A 79 4.11 -30.77 18.78
C ARG A 79 5.12 -29.89 19.52
N VAL A 80 4.83 -28.60 19.64
CA VAL A 80 5.68 -27.66 20.37
C VAL A 80 5.31 -27.68 21.84
N THR A 81 6.26 -28.02 22.69
CA THR A 81 6.05 -28.09 24.13
C THR A 81 6.48 -26.77 24.80
N PRO A 82 5.68 -26.19 25.71
CA PRO A 82 6.11 -25.07 26.54
C PRO A 82 7.45 -25.33 27.24
N HIS A 83 8.32 -24.32 27.30
CA HIS A 83 9.62 -24.39 28.00
C HIS A 83 10.62 -25.44 27.48
N ASP A 84 10.37 -26.07 26.33
CA ASP A 84 11.34 -26.96 25.68
C ASP A 84 12.36 -26.14 24.85
N ASP A 85 13.62 -26.14 25.29
CA ASP A 85 14.73 -25.40 24.68
C ASP A 85 15.52 -26.23 23.65
N SER A 86 15.04 -27.42 23.29
CA SER A 86 15.73 -28.32 22.35
C SER A 86 15.90 -27.74 20.94
N GLY A 87 15.10 -26.73 20.57
CA GLY A 87 15.27 -25.92 19.36
C GLY A 87 14.87 -26.61 18.05
N TRP A 88 14.29 -27.81 18.10
CA TRP A 88 13.87 -28.57 16.91
C TRP A 88 12.49 -28.17 16.40
N HIS A 89 11.68 -27.55 17.25
CA HIS A 89 10.29 -27.22 16.96
C HIS A 89 10.15 -25.82 16.39
N THR A 90 9.42 -25.70 15.29
CA THR A 90 9.09 -24.41 14.65
C THR A 90 7.60 -24.18 14.72
N ILE A 91 7.17 -23.10 15.36
CA ILE A 91 5.77 -22.64 15.30
C ILE A 91 5.54 -21.99 13.94
N TRP A 92 4.64 -22.53 13.14
CA TRP A 92 4.31 -22.00 11.81
C TRP A 92 3.18 -20.96 11.88
N ASN A 93 3.43 -19.74 11.39
CA ASN A 93 2.46 -18.64 11.51
C ASN A 93 1.14 -18.92 10.77
N ASN A 94 1.16 -19.77 9.74
CA ASN A 94 -0.02 -20.19 8.97
C ASN A 94 -0.79 -21.37 9.61
N HIS A 95 -0.25 -22.01 10.65
CA HIS A 95 -0.93 -23.08 11.39
C HIS A 95 -1.68 -22.58 12.62
N LEU A 96 -1.42 -21.34 13.05
CA LEU A 96 -2.01 -20.77 14.25
C LEU A 96 -3.55 -20.75 14.19
N GLU A 97 -4.19 -21.22 15.26
CA GLU A 97 -5.61 -20.99 15.51
C GLU A 97 -5.79 -19.52 15.93
N VAL A 98 -6.31 -18.68 15.04
CA VAL A 98 -6.43 -17.24 15.28
C VAL A 98 -7.52 -16.96 16.31
N LEU A 99 -7.11 -16.50 17.49
CA LEU A 99 -8.01 -16.10 18.59
C LEU A 99 -8.46 -14.64 18.48
N ARG A 100 -7.55 -13.78 18.00
CA ARG A 100 -7.78 -12.34 17.86
C ARG A 100 -7.03 -11.81 16.66
N GLN A 101 -7.65 -10.90 15.93
CA GLN A 101 -7.03 -10.19 14.81
C GLN A 101 -7.47 -8.73 14.81
N GLU A 102 -6.51 -7.82 14.76
CA GLU A 102 -6.74 -6.38 14.62
C GLU A 102 -5.97 -5.88 13.39
N ARG A 103 -6.70 -5.35 12.40
CA ARG A 103 -6.13 -4.82 11.15
C ARG A 103 -6.05 -3.30 11.18
N PHE A 104 -4.90 -2.77 10.77
CA PHE A 104 -4.60 -1.35 10.65
C PHE A 104 -4.24 -1.06 9.18
N TYR A 105 -5.15 -0.40 8.47
CA TYR A 105 -5.03 -0.20 7.02
C TYR A 105 -4.19 1.05 6.72
N GLN A 106 -3.26 0.96 5.77
CA GLN A 106 -2.47 2.09 5.33
C GLN A 106 -3.33 3.05 4.49
N VAL A 107 -3.65 4.21 5.07
CA VAL A 107 -4.45 5.25 4.39
C VAL A 107 -3.55 6.10 3.49
N GLY A 108 -2.28 6.30 3.88
CA GLY A 108 -1.28 6.95 3.05
C GLY A 108 0.09 7.10 3.71
N GLU A 109 0.93 7.91 3.09
CA GLU A 109 2.33 8.09 3.46
C GLU A 109 2.82 9.50 3.17
N SER A 110 3.68 10.03 4.03
CA SER A 110 4.37 11.31 3.86
C SER A 110 5.87 11.12 4.06
N ARG A 111 6.70 11.75 3.22
CA ARG A 111 8.16 11.74 3.37
C ARG A 111 8.64 12.22 4.74
N ARG A 112 7.93 13.16 5.36
CA ARG A 112 8.33 13.75 6.65
C ARG A 112 7.77 13.01 7.85
N SER A 113 6.61 12.37 7.70
CA SER A 113 5.84 11.83 8.82
C SER A 113 5.65 10.31 8.76
N GLY A 114 6.16 9.66 7.72
CA GLY A 114 6.03 8.23 7.47
C GLY A 114 4.62 7.83 7.04
N LYS A 115 4.35 6.53 7.17
CA LYS A 115 3.04 5.92 6.92
C LYS A 115 2.04 6.26 8.03
N PHE A 116 0.78 6.41 7.66
CA PHE A 116 -0.33 6.55 8.58
C PHE A 116 -1.39 5.50 8.31
N TYR A 117 -1.98 5.02 9.40
CA TYR A 117 -2.91 3.91 9.42
C TYR A 117 -4.28 4.38 9.93
N GLY A 118 -5.31 3.67 9.49
CA GLY A 118 -6.71 3.94 9.79
C GLY A 118 -7.54 2.67 9.75
N ASN A 119 -8.85 2.83 9.75
CA ASN A 119 -9.79 1.74 9.60
C ASN A 119 -10.01 1.37 8.11
N LEU A 120 -10.81 0.33 7.87
CA LEU A 120 -11.12 -0.15 6.53
C LEU A 120 -11.78 0.94 5.66
N GLU A 121 -12.80 1.61 6.17
CA GLU A 121 -13.56 2.65 5.46
C GLU A 121 -12.68 3.84 5.05
N GLU A 122 -11.81 4.31 5.95
CA GLU A 122 -10.85 5.38 5.67
C GLU A 122 -9.87 4.97 4.56
N ALA A 123 -9.41 3.72 4.58
CA ALA A 123 -8.48 3.20 3.58
C ALA A 123 -9.14 3.01 2.22
N GLU A 124 -10.38 2.53 2.16
CA GLU A 124 -11.19 2.45 0.95
C GLU A 124 -11.44 3.83 0.35
N ALA A 125 -11.85 4.80 1.16
CA ALA A 125 -12.05 6.18 0.73
C ALA A 125 -10.76 6.80 0.16
N ALA A 126 -9.62 6.59 0.84
CA ALA A 126 -8.33 7.05 0.35
C ALA A 126 -7.88 6.32 -0.93
N GLY A 127 -8.17 5.02 -1.04
CA GLY A 127 -7.92 4.22 -2.24
C GLY A 127 -8.73 4.71 -3.44
N ALA A 128 -10.03 4.94 -3.27
CA ALA A 128 -10.92 5.48 -4.30
C ALA A 128 -10.45 6.87 -4.77
N LEU A 129 -10.02 7.73 -3.85
CA LEU A 129 -9.47 9.04 -4.19
C LEU A 129 -8.15 8.93 -4.98
N ARG A 130 -7.26 8.01 -4.60
CA ARG A 130 -6.02 7.71 -5.33
C ARG A 130 -6.33 7.22 -6.75
N LEU A 131 -7.27 6.29 -6.90
CA LEU A 131 -7.70 5.76 -8.19
C LEU A 131 -8.33 6.85 -9.07
N SER A 132 -9.17 7.71 -8.50
CA SER A 132 -9.76 8.86 -9.21
C SER A 132 -8.69 9.82 -9.73
N ARG A 133 -7.70 10.17 -8.90
CA ARG A 133 -6.56 10.99 -9.31
C ARG A 133 -5.71 10.33 -10.40
N TYR A 134 -5.48 9.03 -10.28
CA TYR A 134 -4.79 8.25 -11.30
C TYR A 134 -5.54 8.29 -12.63
N ARG A 135 -6.85 8.02 -12.62
CA ARG A 135 -7.72 8.11 -13.79
C ARG A 135 -7.71 9.50 -14.40
N ALA A 136 -7.83 10.57 -13.59
CA ALA A 136 -7.80 11.95 -14.09
C ALA A 136 -6.43 12.37 -14.67
N LYS A 137 -5.33 11.76 -14.21
CA LYS A 137 -3.99 11.98 -14.78
C LYS A 137 -3.82 11.28 -16.13
N HIS A 138 -4.45 10.11 -16.28
CA HIS A 138 -4.37 9.27 -17.46
C HIS A 138 -5.57 9.42 -18.40
N SER A 139 -6.56 10.22 -18.03
CA SER A 139 -7.64 10.61 -18.93
C SER A 139 -7.08 11.63 -19.91
N ASP A 140 -7.07 11.26 -21.20
CA ASP A 140 -6.94 12.18 -22.33
C ASP A 140 -8.19 13.07 -22.46
N GLU A 141 -8.64 13.67 -21.34
CA GLU A 141 -9.58 14.77 -21.44
C GLU A 141 -8.86 15.85 -22.24
N ASN A 142 -9.28 16.00 -23.50
CA ASN A 142 -8.93 17.08 -24.42
C ASN A 142 -9.30 18.41 -23.75
N LYS A 143 -8.50 18.85 -22.77
CA LYS A 143 -8.66 20.16 -22.17
C LYS A 143 -8.56 21.16 -23.33
N PRO A 144 -9.58 22.00 -23.55
CA PRO A 144 -9.56 22.93 -24.66
C PRO A 144 -8.29 23.77 -24.56
N LEU A 145 -7.53 23.78 -25.65
CA LEU A 145 -6.25 24.48 -25.68
C LEU A 145 -6.49 25.97 -25.41
N PRO A 146 -5.67 26.61 -24.55
CA PRO A 146 -5.74 28.05 -24.36
C PRO A 146 -5.67 28.77 -25.70
N ALA A 147 -6.43 29.86 -25.89
CA ALA A 147 -6.48 30.58 -27.17
C ALA A 147 -5.08 31.00 -27.66
N GLN A 148 -4.20 31.38 -26.75
CA GLN A 148 -2.80 31.70 -27.04
C GLN A 148 -2.01 30.49 -27.59
N ALA A 149 -2.22 29.30 -27.03
CA ALA A 149 -1.57 28.07 -27.49
C ALA A 149 -2.04 27.68 -28.90
N ILE A 150 -3.32 27.92 -29.22
CA ILE A 150 -3.87 27.68 -30.55
C ILE A 150 -3.23 28.61 -31.59
N GLU A 151 -3.01 29.88 -31.27
CA GLU A 151 -2.34 30.82 -32.19
C GLU A 151 -0.87 30.45 -32.44
N VAL A 152 -0.14 30.02 -31.39
CA VAL A 152 1.23 29.50 -31.54
C VAL A 152 1.24 28.23 -32.41
N ALA A 153 0.30 27.31 -32.20
CA ALA A 153 0.18 26.10 -33.02
C ALA A 153 -0.12 26.42 -34.48
N LYS A 154 -1.04 27.36 -34.75
CA LYS A 154 -1.32 27.84 -36.12
C LYS A 154 -0.07 28.38 -36.81
N ARG A 155 0.76 29.16 -36.10
CA ARG A 155 2.03 29.66 -36.65
C ARG A 155 2.96 28.52 -37.03
N VAL A 156 3.16 27.55 -36.13
CA VAL A 156 4.02 26.39 -36.37
C VAL A 156 3.51 25.52 -37.52
N ILE A 157 2.20 25.33 -37.63
CA ILE A 157 1.57 24.59 -38.75
C ILE A 157 1.82 25.31 -40.08
N ARG A 158 1.71 26.65 -40.14
CA ARG A 158 2.02 27.42 -41.35
C ARG A 158 3.50 27.30 -41.74
N GLU A 159 4.39 27.48 -40.76
CA GLU A 159 5.84 27.52 -40.98
C GLU A 159 6.42 26.15 -41.32
N ARG A 160 6.02 25.10 -40.60
CA ARG A 160 6.65 23.78 -40.69
C ARG A 160 5.86 22.75 -41.49
N LEU A 161 4.54 22.91 -41.59
CA LEU A 161 3.67 21.99 -42.36
C LEU A 161 3.13 22.64 -43.66
N GLY A 162 3.38 23.93 -43.89
CA GLY A 162 3.03 24.63 -45.13
C GLY A 162 1.53 24.87 -45.35
N VAL A 163 0.68 24.64 -44.34
CA VAL A 163 -0.79 24.74 -44.48
C VAL A 163 -1.26 26.18 -44.30
N LYS A 164 -1.89 26.75 -45.33
CA LYS A 164 -2.36 28.16 -45.32
C LYS A 164 -3.75 28.35 -44.67
N ARG A 165 -4.67 27.40 -44.87
CA ARG A 165 -6.03 27.42 -44.28
C ARG A 165 -6.12 26.39 -43.16
N ILE A 166 -6.28 26.86 -41.93
CA ILE A 166 -6.24 26.02 -40.73
C ILE A 166 -7.62 26.06 -40.07
N CYS A 167 -8.25 24.90 -39.95
CA CYS A 167 -9.45 24.72 -39.11
C CYS A 167 -9.01 24.56 -37.65
N LYS A 168 -9.66 25.29 -36.72
CA LYS A 168 -9.31 25.26 -35.29
C LYS A 168 -9.53 23.86 -34.68
N ASP A 169 -10.59 23.17 -35.12
CA ASP A 169 -11.00 21.88 -34.55
C ASP A 169 -10.06 20.73 -34.93
N ASP A 170 -9.28 20.91 -36.02
CA ASP A 170 -8.29 19.95 -36.50
C ASP A 170 -6.90 20.12 -35.84
N VAL A 171 -6.71 21.15 -35.00
CA VAL A 171 -5.43 21.43 -34.32
C VAL A 171 -5.38 20.68 -32.98
N LYS A 172 -4.35 19.86 -32.81
CA LYS A 172 -4.08 19.16 -31.55
C LYS A 172 -2.67 19.48 -31.07
N ILE A 173 -2.51 19.64 -29.76
CA ILE A 173 -1.21 19.80 -29.11
C ILE A 173 -1.10 18.71 -28.06
N SER A 174 -0.05 17.91 -28.14
CA SER A 174 0.26 16.87 -27.16
C SER A 174 1.63 17.15 -26.54
N ARG A 175 1.79 16.80 -25.26
CA ARG A 175 3.09 16.90 -24.58
C ARG A 175 3.76 15.52 -24.66
N GLY A 176 4.94 15.47 -25.27
CA GLY A 176 5.73 14.24 -25.33
C GLY A 176 6.43 13.94 -24.00
N GLU A 177 6.78 12.68 -23.78
CA GLU A 177 7.40 12.17 -22.53
C GLU A 177 8.71 12.90 -22.14
N ARG A 178 9.45 13.44 -23.12
CA ARG A 178 10.72 14.17 -22.89
C ARG A 178 10.55 15.68 -22.75
N GLY A 179 9.36 16.16 -22.41
CA GLY A 179 9.09 17.58 -22.14
C GLY A 179 8.89 18.47 -23.37
N GLY A 180 9.09 17.96 -24.58
CA GLY A 180 8.78 18.68 -25.83
C GLY A 180 7.28 18.63 -26.17
N TYR A 181 6.82 19.60 -26.97
CA TYR A 181 5.44 19.65 -27.44
C TYR A 181 5.35 19.15 -28.87
N THR A 182 4.30 18.41 -29.21
CA THR A 182 4.00 18.02 -30.59
C THR A 182 2.71 18.69 -31.02
N VAL A 183 2.79 19.45 -32.09
CA VAL A 183 1.63 20.06 -32.75
C VAL A 183 1.24 19.18 -33.92
N SER A 184 0.01 18.70 -33.93
CA SER A 184 -0.55 17.93 -35.04
C SER A 184 -1.73 18.65 -35.68
N TYR A 185 -1.84 18.48 -36.99
CA TYR A 185 -2.91 18.98 -37.83
C TYR A 185 -3.27 17.90 -38.84
N ARG A 186 -4.49 17.34 -38.71
CA ARG A 186 -4.94 16.19 -39.51
C ARG A 186 -3.93 15.03 -39.45
N ASN A 187 -3.40 14.61 -40.60
CA ASN A 187 -2.46 13.49 -40.73
C ASN A 187 -0.99 13.91 -40.61
N SER A 188 -0.72 15.17 -40.25
CA SER A 188 0.64 15.72 -40.15
C SER A 188 0.95 16.15 -38.72
N ALA A 189 2.17 15.89 -38.26
CA ALA A 189 2.62 16.28 -36.93
C ALA A 189 4.04 16.87 -36.98
N CYS A 190 4.30 17.86 -36.15
CA CYS A 190 5.61 18.46 -35.98
C CYS A 190 5.94 18.63 -34.49
N ARG A 191 7.18 18.30 -34.12
CA ARG A 191 7.67 18.45 -32.76
C ARG A 191 8.34 19.82 -32.57
N ILE A 192 7.94 20.51 -31.52
CA ILE A 192 8.51 21.75 -31.01
C ILE A 192 9.40 21.37 -29.81
N HIS A 193 10.66 21.75 -29.89
CA HIS A 193 11.63 21.58 -28.81
C HIS A 193 11.47 22.69 -27.77
#